data_AF-A0AAP2Z4B4-F1
#
_entry.id   AF-A0AAP2Z4B4-F1
#
_cell.length_a   1.000
_cell.length_b   1.000
_cell.length_c   1.000
_cell.angle_alpha   90.00
_cell.angle_beta   90.00
_cell.angle_gamma   90.00
#
_symmetry.space_group_name_H-M   'P 1'
#
loop_
_entity.id
_entity.type
_entity.pdbx_description
1 polymer ?
#
loop_
_entity_poly.entity_id
_entity_poly.type
_entity_poly.pdbx_seq_one_letter_code
_entity_poly.pdbx_strand_id
1 'polypeptide(L)'
;MDNQIRNRLATAGAVLVLVSVVVHLFGGVLELAAVASGDGTPVYAVLMPLGAILPLLLYSGYRSGLFAPLEVYTFGCGLMLLYLYAYADVHAIGILESATGLEIHGSGHDHNGHSHDHNGDGHSHDHNGDGHSHDHNGDEHSHDHDDDSTFGIVVDHLREDTAALISKSAEAGAAILFGALSVVELSNDRS
;
A
#
# COMPACT_ATOMS: atom_id res chain seq x y z
N MET A 1 22.91 -8.88 28.91
CA MET A 1 22.49 -9.97 28.00
C MET A 1 23.75 -10.64 27.47
N ASP A 2 23.80 -11.97 27.37
CA ASP A 2 24.97 -12.64 26.76
C ASP A 2 25.09 -12.29 25.26
N ASN A 3 26.33 -12.14 24.79
CA ASN A 3 26.69 -11.86 23.41
C ASN A 3 26.06 -12.85 22.43
N GLN A 4 25.93 -14.14 22.81
CA GLN A 4 25.30 -15.15 21.97
C GLN A 4 23.81 -14.85 21.72
N ILE A 5 23.06 -14.47 22.76
CA ILE A 5 21.64 -14.14 22.67
C ILE A 5 21.46 -12.88 21.83
N ARG A 6 22.28 -11.85 22.07
CA ARG A 6 22.27 -10.61 21.29
C ARG A 6 22.43 -10.87 19.80
N ASN A 7 23.45 -11.65 19.43
CA ASN A 7 23.72 -11.96 18.03
C ASN A 7 22.57 -12.71 17.36
N ARG A 8 21.89 -13.61 18.09
CA ARG A 8 20.70 -14.32 17.58
C ARG A 8 19.54 -13.38 17.31
N LEU A 9 19.25 -12.46 18.23
CA LEU A 9 18.18 -11.48 18.07
C LEU A 9 18.47 -10.52 16.92
N ALA A 10 19.71 -10.05 16.80
CA ALA A 10 20.12 -9.18 15.69
C ALA A 10 19.99 -9.88 14.33
N THR A 11 20.42 -11.15 14.24
CA THR A 11 20.25 -11.95 13.03
C THR A 11 18.77 -12.17 12.70
N ALA A 12 17.93 -12.48 13.68
CA ALA A 12 16.50 -12.64 13.47
C ALA A 12 15.85 -11.34 12.95
N GLY A 13 16.19 -10.20 13.56
CA GLY A 13 15.73 -8.89 13.10
C GLY A 13 16.18 -8.59 11.67
N ALA A 14 17.43 -8.87 11.33
CA ALA A 14 17.97 -8.69 9.98
C ALA A 14 17.27 -9.57 8.93
N VAL A 15 16.91 -10.81 9.29
CA VAL A 15 16.14 -11.70 8.39
C VAL A 15 14.75 -11.13 8.12
N LEU A 16 14.07 -10.61 9.15
CA LEU A 16 12.75 -9.98 8.98
C LEU A 16 12.82 -8.71 8.13
N VAL A 17 13.85 -7.88 8.33
CA VAL A 17 14.13 -6.73 7.45
C VAL A 17 14.33 -7.17 6.01
N LEU A 18 15.07 -8.26 5.77
CA LEU A 18 15.31 -8.76 4.42
C LEU A 18 14.01 -9.15 3.71
N VAL A 19 13.07 -9.77 4.44
CA VAL A 19 11.72 -10.07 3.90
C VAL A 19 11.03 -8.78 3.47
N SER A 20 11.01 -7.75 4.31
CA SER A 20 10.41 -6.44 3.98
C SER A 20 11.10 -5.78 2.78
N VAL A 21 12.44 -5.81 2.71
CA VAL A 21 13.24 -5.29 1.59
C VAL A 21 12.86 -5.96 0.27
N VAL A 22 12.70 -7.29 0.26
CA VAL A 22 12.32 -8.03 -0.95
C VAL A 22 10.93 -7.60 -1.45
N VAL A 23 9.96 -7.50 -0.54
CA VAL A 23 8.60 -7.08 -0.91
C VAL A 23 8.59 -5.64 -1.44
N HIS A 24 9.27 -4.72 -0.77
CA HIS A 24 9.38 -3.32 -1.19
C HIS A 24 10.07 -3.19 -2.55
N LEU A 25 11.15 -3.94 -2.78
CA LEU A 25 11.87 -3.88 -4.05
C LEU A 25 11.00 -4.43 -5.19
N PHE A 26 10.35 -5.58 -4.98
CA PHE A 26 9.50 -6.18 -6.00
C PHE A 26 8.30 -5.30 -6.33
N GLY A 27 7.58 -4.82 -5.31
CA GLY A 27 6.47 -3.88 -5.49
C GLY A 27 6.92 -2.59 -6.19
N GLY A 28 8.10 -2.05 -5.84
CA GLY A 28 8.66 -0.87 -6.50
C GLY A 28 8.98 -1.08 -7.97
N VAL A 29 9.50 -2.26 -8.36
CA VAL A 29 9.76 -2.59 -9.76
C VAL A 29 8.46 -2.73 -10.56
N LEU A 30 7.46 -3.40 -10.00
CA LEU A 30 6.14 -3.54 -10.63
C LEU A 30 5.48 -2.16 -10.84
N GLU A 31 5.51 -1.33 -9.81
CA GLU A 31 4.90 -0.01 -9.86
C GLU A 31 5.63 0.93 -10.83
N LEU A 32 6.97 0.85 -10.89
CA LEU A 32 7.75 1.59 -11.87
C LEU A 32 7.40 1.18 -13.31
N ALA A 33 7.16 -0.13 -13.55
CA ALA A 33 6.69 -0.61 -14.84
C ALA A 33 5.28 -0.09 -15.16
N ALA A 34 4.37 -0.10 -14.18
CA ALA A 34 3.01 0.45 -14.34
C ALA A 34 3.04 1.95 -14.66
N VAL A 35 3.87 2.73 -13.98
CA VAL A 35 4.07 4.16 -14.27
C VAL A 35 4.61 4.37 -15.69
N ALA A 36 5.55 3.54 -16.14
CA ALA A 36 6.08 3.61 -17.49
C ALA A 36 5.02 3.28 -18.57
N SER A 37 4.01 2.49 -18.23
CA SER A 37 2.87 2.14 -19.07
C SER A 37 1.70 3.13 -19.00
N GLY A 38 1.69 4.05 -18.02
CA GLY A 38 0.63 5.04 -17.83
C GLY A 38 -0.45 4.67 -16.80
N ASP A 39 -0.33 3.52 -16.15
CA ASP A 39 -1.36 2.95 -15.26
C ASP A 39 -0.94 2.96 -13.77
N GLY A 40 0.29 3.41 -13.46
CA GLY A 40 0.84 3.38 -12.10
C GLY A 40 0.86 4.74 -11.39
N THR A 41 1.12 4.70 -10.08
CA THR A 41 1.28 5.86 -9.20
C THR A 41 2.77 6.19 -9.01
N PRO A 42 3.26 7.35 -9.51
CA PRO A 42 4.67 7.74 -9.39
C PRO A 42 5.18 7.79 -7.94
N VAL A 43 4.30 8.13 -6.99
CA VAL A 43 4.63 8.16 -5.56
C VAL A 43 5.01 6.77 -5.06
N TYR A 44 4.24 5.73 -5.37
CA TYR A 44 4.55 4.36 -4.96
C TYR A 44 5.80 3.82 -5.67
N ALA A 45 6.00 4.16 -6.96
CA ALA A 45 7.20 3.79 -7.71
C ALA A 45 8.49 4.36 -7.09
N VAL A 46 8.40 5.44 -6.30
CA VAL A 46 9.54 6.03 -5.58
C VAL A 46 9.63 5.53 -4.15
N LEU A 47 8.51 5.52 -3.41
CA LEU A 47 8.50 5.15 -1.99
C LEU A 47 8.85 3.69 -1.77
N MET A 48 8.40 2.79 -2.65
CA MET A 48 8.66 1.34 -2.50
C MET A 48 10.16 1.02 -2.63
N PRO A 49 10.90 1.46 -3.67
CA PRO A 49 12.35 1.29 -3.70
C PRO A 49 13.09 1.97 -2.54
N LEU A 50 12.66 3.16 -2.10
CA LEU A 50 13.23 3.80 -0.92
C LEU A 50 13.06 2.94 0.34
N GLY A 51 11.88 2.30 0.47
CA GLY A 51 11.55 1.31 1.48
C GLY A 51 12.57 0.17 1.56
N ALA A 52 13.07 -0.28 0.41
CA ALA A 52 14.11 -1.31 0.31
C ALA A 52 15.54 -0.77 0.52
N ILE A 53 15.84 0.44 0.01
CA ILE A 53 17.19 1.01 0.02
C ILE A 53 17.61 1.44 1.43
N LEU A 54 16.73 2.08 2.21
CA LEU A 54 17.11 2.62 3.51
C LEU A 54 17.60 1.55 4.51
N PRO A 55 16.93 0.38 4.68
CA PRO A 55 17.47 -0.70 5.52
C PRO A 55 18.80 -1.25 5.02
N LEU A 56 18.99 -1.33 3.69
CA LEU A 56 20.25 -1.80 3.09
C LEU A 56 21.39 -0.81 3.36
N LEU A 57 21.12 0.50 3.30
CA LEU A 57 22.09 1.53 3.66
C LEU A 57 22.46 1.45 5.13
N LEU A 58 21.46 1.28 6.01
CA LEU A 58 21.69 1.14 7.45
C LEU A 58 22.56 -0.09 7.76
N TYR A 59 22.24 -1.24 7.16
CA TYR A 59 23.03 -2.47 7.29
C TYR A 59 24.44 -2.32 6.72
N SER A 60 24.58 -1.67 5.56
CA SER A 60 25.89 -1.42 4.95
C SER A 60 26.75 -0.51 5.82
N GLY A 61 26.18 0.57 6.35
CA GLY A 61 26.85 1.47 7.27
C GLY A 61 27.31 0.77 8.55
N TYR A 62 26.49 -0.13 9.11
CA TYR A 62 26.90 -0.99 10.22
C TYR A 62 28.11 -1.87 9.86
N ARG A 63 28.06 -2.57 8.71
CA ARG A 63 29.13 -3.46 8.26
C ARG A 63 30.44 -2.73 7.97
N SER A 64 30.36 -1.49 7.51
CA SER A 64 31.52 -0.62 7.27
C SER A 64 32.06 0.03 8.54
N GLY A 65 31.40 -0.15 9.70
CA GLY A 65 31.79 0.49 10.96
C GLY A 65 31.47 1.98 11.02
N LEU A 66 30.60 2.48 10.12
CA LEU A 66 30.14 3.86 10.11
C LEU A 66 29.15 4.14 11.24
N PHE A 67 28.34 3.14 11.61
CA PHE A 67 27.32 3.25 12.65
C PHE A 67 27.58 2.31 13.81
N ALA A 68 27.36 2.81 15.03
CA ALA A 68 27.40 2.01 16.23
C ALA A 68 26.17 1.08 16.33
N PRO A 69 26.25 -0.05 17.04
CA PRO A 69 25.11 -0.96 17.20
C PRO A 69 23.84 -0.27 17.72
N LEU A 70 23.97 0.60 18.72
CA LEU A 70 22.85 1.35 19.30
C LEU A 70 22.11 2.19 18.25
N GLU A 71 22.85 2.89 17.39
CA GLU A 71 22.29 3.71 16.31
C GLU A 71 21.53 2.83 15.32
N VAL A 72 22.14 1.73 14.89
CA VAL A 72 21.54 0.78 13.94
C VAL A 72 20.24 0.20 14.47
N TYR A 73 20.20 -0.20 15.74
CA TYR A 73 18.98 -0.75 16.34
C TYR A 73 17.91 0.33 16.50
N THR A 74 18.29 1.55 16.90
CA THR A 74 17.31 2.64 17.11
C THR A 74 16.71 3.10 15.78
N PHE A 75 17.56 3.36 14.78
CA PHE A 75 17.10 3.74 13.45
C PHE A 75 16.34 2.60 12.76
N GLY A 76 16.80 1.36 12.91
CA GLY A 76 16.11 0.18 12.37
C GLY A 76 14.70 0.04 12.94
N CYS A 77 14.54 0.20 14.26
CA CYS A 77 13.24 0.20 14.91
C CYS A 77 12.34 1.33 14.39
N GLY A 78 12.84 2.57 14.38
CA GLY A 78 12.08 3.73 13.90
C GLY A 78 11.63 3.60 12.45
N LEU A 79 12.51 3.08 11.59
CA LEU A 79 12.23 2.87 10.17
C LEU A 79 11.16 1.78 9.96
N MET A 80 11.21 0.67 10.70
CA MET A 80 10.16 -0.35 10.62
C MET A 80 8.80 0.18 11.11
N LEU A 81 8.78 0.98 12.18
CA LEU A 81 7.56 1.65 12.65
C LEU A 81 7.00 2.65 11.63
N LEU A 82 7.88 3.39 10.94
CA LEU A 82 7.48 4.30 9.87
C LEU A 82 6.80 3.55 8.71
N TYR A 83 7.29 2.37 8.34
CA TYR A 83 6.70 1.56 7.28
C TYR A 83 5.32 1.00 7.66
N LEU A 84 5.14 0.64 8.93
CA LEU A 84 3.83 0.26 9.46
C LEU A 84 2.86 1.43 9.46
N TYR A 85 3.32 2.61 9.91
CA TYR A 85 2.49 3.82 9.91
C TYR A 85 2.07 4.22 8.49
N ALA A 86 3.01 4.24 7.54
CA ALA A 86 2.72 4.58 6.15
C ALA A 86 1.69 3.62 5.53
N TYR A 87 1.78 2.32 5.82
CA TYR A 87 0.78 1.35 5.35
C TYR A 87 -0.58 1.56 6.01
N ALA A 88 -0.60 1.78 7.33
CA ALA A 88 -1.82 2.00 8.09
C ALA A 88 -2.54 3.28 7.65
N ASP A 89 -1.81 4.36 7.34
CA ASP A 89 -2.39 5.63 6.86
C ASP A 89 -3.10 5.45 5.51
N VAL A 90 -2.44 4.82 4.53
CA VAL A 90 -3.02 4.54 3.21
C VAL A 90 -4.27 3.66 3.33
N HIS A 91 -4.26 2.64 4.19
CA HIS A 91 -5.39 1.72 4.34
C HIS A 91 -6.50 2.30 5.22
N ALA A 92 -6.17 3.09 6.24
CA ALA A 92 -7.16 3.75 7.08
C ALA A 92 -7.97 4.78 6.29
N ILE A 93 -7.33 5.48 5.35
CA ILE A 93 -8.04 6.37 4.43
C ILE A 93 -9.00 5.57 3.54
N GLY A 94 -8.57 4.46 2.94
CA GLY A 94 -9.45 3.60 2.14
C GLY A 94 -10.63 3.01 2.92
N ILE A 95 -10.42 2.60 4.18
CA ILE A 95 -11.49 2.14 5.07
C ILE A 95 -12.44 3.29 5.41
N LEU A 96 -11.93 4.51 5.63
CA LEU A 96 -12.76 5.68 5.91
C LEU A 96 -13.62 6.05 4.70
N GLU A 97 -13.06 6.07 3.49
CA GLU A 97 -13.79 6.34 2.25
C GLU A 97 -14.91 5.32 2.03
N SER A 98 -14.60 4.03 2.16
CA SER A 98 -15.60 2.95 2.02
C SER A 98 -16.69 2.98 3.11
N ALA A 99 -16.34 3.31 4.35
CA ALA A 99 -17.29 3.36 5.46
C ALA A 99 -18.18 4.61 5.44
N THR A 100 -17.67 5.74 4.93
CA THR A 100 -18.39 7.03 4.97
C THR A 100 -19.02 7.42 3.64
N GLY A 101 -18.65 6.75 2.53
CA GLY A 101 -19.03 7.13 1.17
C GLY A 101 -18.45 8.48 0.75
N LEU A 102 -17.45 8.99 1.48
CA LEU A 102 -16.85 10.29 1.27
C LEU A 102 -15.61 10.08 0.39
N GLU A 103 -15.69 10.45 -0.89
CA GLU A 103 -14.54 10.40 -1.80
C GLU A 103 -13.54 11.50 -1.40
N ILE A 104 -12.49 11.13 -0.66
CA ILE A 104 -11.47 12.07 -0.18
C ILE A 104 -10.36 12.22 -1.24
N HIS A 105 -10.16 11.20 -2.09
CA HIS A 105 -9.21 11.22 -3.21
C HIS A 105 -9.81 11.54 -4.60
N GLY A 106 -11.11 11.82 -4.69
CA GLY A 106 -11.84 12.10 -5.94
C GLY A 106 -11.97 13.58 -6.29
N SER A 107 -10.86 14.29 -6.58
CA SER A 107 -10.94 15.64 -7.16
C SER A 107 -9.92 15.85 -8.28
N GLY A 108 -9.87 14.91 -9.22
CA GLY A 108 -8.92 14.91 -10.35
C GLY A 108 -9.47 14.51 -11.71
N HIS A 109 -10.75 14.14 -11.81
CA HIS A 109 -11.42 14.05 -13.11
C HIS A 109 -12.67 14.90 -13.05
N ASP A 110 -12.47 16.19 -13.39
CA ASP A 110 -13.53 16.98 -13.98
C ASP A 110 -14.27 16.10 -14.98
N HIS A 111 -15.57 15.97 -14.77
CA HIS A 111 -16.52 15.52 -15.78
C HIS A 111 -16.26 16.36 -17.02
N ASN A 112 -15.44 15.85 -17.94
CA ASN A 112 -15.29 16.44 -19.26
C ASN A 112 -16.65 16.27 -19.90
N GLY A 113 -17.40 17.37 -19.84
CA GLY A 113 -18.83 17.41 -20.07
C GLY A 113 -19.18 16.73 -21.37
N HIS A 114 -20.31 16.05 -21.34
CA HIS A 114 -21.10 15.80 -22.52
C HIS A 114 -21.29 17.12 -23.29
N SER A 115 -20.43 17.36 -24.28
CA SER A 115 -20.67 18.33 -25.33
C SER A 115 -21.77 17.75 -26.21
N HIS A 116 -23.03 17.88 -25.78
CA HIS A 116 -24.15 17.83 -26.69
C HIS A 116 -24.09 19.10 -27.54
N ASP A 117 -23.33 19.01 -28.64
CA ASP A 117 -23.46 19.94 -29.75
C ASP A 117 -24.89 19.79 -30.32
N HIS A 118 -25.79 20.61 -29.82
CA HIS A 118 -27.07 20.87 -30.48
C HIS A 118 -26.78 21.76 -31.69
N ASN A 119 -26.33 21.13 -32.77
CA ASN A 119 -26.38 21.77 -34.08
C ASN A 119 -27.84 21.78 -34.53
N GLY A 120 -28.50 22.88 -34.23
CA GLY A 120 -29.80 23.22 -34.78
C GLY A 120 -29.72 23.42 -36.30
N ASP A 121 -30.86 23.12 -36.92
CA ASP A 121 -31.32 23.48 -38.27
C ASP A 121 -31.12 22.43 -39.39
N GLY A 122 -32.20 21.69 -39.64
CA GLY A 122 -32.36 20.84 -40.82
C GLY A 122 -33.70 20.12 -40.84
N HIS A 123 -34.70 20.77 -41.43
CA HIS A 123 -36.10 20.35 -41.51
C HIS A 123 -36.38 18.98 -42.17
N SER A 124 -37.43 18.35 -41.63
CA SER A 124 -38.48 17.53 -42.28
C SER A 124 -38.10 16.34 -43.17
N HIS A 125 -38.45 15.13 -42.72
CA HIS A 125 -39.05 14.12 -43.58
C HIS A 125 -40.23 13.44 -42.89
N ASP A 126 -41.39 13.67 -43.47
CA ASP A 126 -42.67 13.04 -43.18
C ASP A 126 -42.72 11.70 -43.92
N HIS A 127 -42.76 10.58 -43.19
CA HIS A 127 -43.11 9.27 -43.77
C HIS A 127 -43.86 8.42 -42.74
N ASN A 128 -45.17 8.31 -42.98
CA ASN A 128 -46.00 7.16 -42.66
C ASN A 128 -45.24 5.83 -42.75
N GLY A 129 -45.38 4.97 -41.75
CA GLY A 129 -45.00 3.56 -41.89
C GLY A 129 -44.88 2.83 -40.57
N ASP A 130 -45.95 2.11 -40.25
CA ASP A 130 -45.99 0.82 -39.56
C ASP A 130 -45.36 0.64 -38.17
N GLY A 131 -46.19 0.08 -37.30
CA GLY A 131 -45.88 -0.18 -35.90
C GLY A 131 -44.81 -1.24 -35.71
N HIS A 132 -43.91 -0.95 -34.77
CA HIS A 132 -43.19 -1.95 -34.02
C HIS A 132 -43.40 -1.70 -32.54
N SER A 133 -44.16 -2.62 -31.93
CA SER A 133 -44.24 -2.83 -30.50
C SER A 133 -42.84 -3.17 -29.97
N HIS A 134 -42.24 -2.27 -29.21
CA HIS A 134 -41.09 -2.60 -28.39
C HIS A 134 -41.60 -3.34 -27.14
N ASP A 135 -41.46 -4.66 -27.13
CA ASP A 135 -41.48 -5.46 -25.91
C ASP A 135 -40.34 -4.95 -25.02
N HIS A 136 -40.70 -4.25 -23.95
CA HIS A 136 -39.80 -4.01 -22.82
C HIS A 136 -39.67 -5.32 -22.05
N ASN A 137 -38.82 -6.21 -22.55
CA ASN A 137 -38.32 -7.31 -21.73
C ASN A 137 -37.43 -6.66 -20.68
N GLY A 138 -37.93 -6.63 -19.44
CA GLY A 138 -37.26 -6.02 -18.30
C GLY A 138 -35.89 -6.63 -18.11
N ASP A 139 -34.85 -5.84 -18.39
CA ASP A 139 -33.55 -6.00 -17.77
C ASP A 139 -33.70 -5.67 -16.29
N GLU A 140 -34.19 -6.64 -15.53
CA GLU A 140 -33.97 -6.71 -14.10
C GLU A 140 -32.48 -7.01 -13.91
N HIS A 141 -31.66 -5.97 -13.98
CA HIS A 141 -30.34 -5.98 -13.35
C HIS A 141 -30.56 -6.04 -11.84
N SER A 142 -30.79 -7.25 -11.34
CA SER A 142 -30.64 -7.59 -9.94
C SER A 142 -29.15 -7.41 -9.61
N HIS A 143 -28.80 -6.20 -9.18
CA HIS A 143 -27.62 -6.00 -8.37
C HIS A 143 -27.89 -6.72 -7.05
N ASP A 144 -27.57 -8.02 -7.01
CA ASP A 144 -27.30 -8.74 -5.77
C ASP A 144 -26.11 -8.02 -5.14
N HIS A 145 -26.43 -6.96 -4.40
CA HIS A 145 -25.61 -6.51 -3.29
C HIS A 145 -25.80 -7.57 -2.20
N ASP A 146 -25.16 -8.73 -2.41
CA ASP A 146 -24.87 -9.63 -1.30
C ASP A 146 -24.25 -8.77 -0.20
N ASP A 147 -24.81 -8.89 0.99
CA ASP A 147 -24.43 -8.21 2.22
C ASP A 147 -22.98 -8.59 2.60
N ASP A 148 -22.02 -8.16 1.81
CA ASP A 148 -20.60 -8.18 2.12
C ASP A 148 -20.42 -7.19 3.27
N SER A 149 -20.63 -7.72 4.47
CA SER A 149 -20.27 -7.05 5.71
C SER A 149 -18.89 -6.43 5.51
N THR A 150 -18.65 -5.22 6.02
CA THR A 150 -17.35 -4.52 5.90
C THR A 150 -16.17 -5.43 6.26
N PHE A 151 -16.40 -6.43 7.11
CA PHE A 151 -15.46 -7.49 7.44
C PHE A 151 -15.10 -8.43 6.26
N GLY A 152 -16.05 -8.84 5.43
CA GLY A 152 -15.83 -9.64 4.22
C GLY A 152 -14.96 -8.92 3.19
N ILE A 153 -15.27 -7.66 2.90
CA ILE A 153 -14.46 -6.80 2.00
C ILE A 153 -13.03 -6.65 2.52
N VAL A 154 -12.86 -6.43 3.82
CA VAL A 154 -11.53 -6.34 4.46
C VAL A 154 -10.78 -7.67 4.37
N VAL A 155 -11.45 -8.81 4.55
CA VAL A 155 -10.83 -10.14 4.45
C VAL A 155 -10.39 -10.45 3.01
N ASP A 156 -11.18 -10.06 2.01
CA ASP A 156 -10.82 -10.26 0.60
C ASP A 156 -9.69 -9.34 0.14
N HIS A 157 -9.67 -8.07 0.58
CA HIS A 157 -8.52 -7.19 0.37
C HIS A 157 -7.25 -7.68 1.07
N LEU A 158 -7.35 -8.19 2.30
CA LEU A 158 -6.20 -8.78 3.01
C LEU A 158 -5.70 -10.05 2.34
N ARG A 159 -6.57 -10.81 1.68
CA ARG A 159 -6.20 -12.00 0.90
C ARG A 159 -5.49 -11.63 -0.39
N GLU A 160 -6.01 -10.66 -1.14
CA GLU A 160 -5.32 -10.14 -2.33
C GLU A 160 -3.96 -9.54 -1.97
N ASP A 161 -3.84 -8.94 -0.78
CA ASP A 161 -2.61 -8.28 -0.33
C ASP A 161 -1.75 -9.12 0.64
N THR A 162 -1.70 -10.44 0.40
CA THR A 162 -0.91 -11.38 1.22
C THR A 162 0.57 -10.97 1.32
N ALA A 163 1.14 -10.42 0.24
CA ALA A 163 2.53 -9.97 0.22
C ALA A 163 2.76 -8.77 1.16
N ALA A 164 1.84 -7.80 1.18
CA ALA A 164 1.92 -6.69 2.13
C ALA A 164 1.75 -7.20 3.57
N LEU A 165 0.79 -8.08 3.84
CA LEU A 165 0.59 -8.63 5.19
C LEU A 165 1.85 -9.34 5.71
N ILE A 166 2.52 -10.12 4.86
CA ILE A 166 3.81 -10.74 5.18
C ILE A 166 4.87 -9.68 5.48
N SER A 167 4.99 -8.65 4.65
CA SER A 167 5.95 -7.55 4.87
C SER A 167 5.68 -6.83 6.19
N LYS A 168 4.43 -6.48 6.49
CA LYS A 168 4.05 -5.76 7.71
C LYS A 168 4.27 -6.60 8.96
N SER A 169 3.98 -7.90 8.90
CA SER A 169 4.29 -8.84 9.98
C SER A 169 5.80 -8.90 10.23
N ALA A 170 6.61 -8.92 9.16
CA ALA A 170 8.06 -8.90 9.27
C ALA A 170 8.58 -7.56 9.83
N GLU A 171 8.05 -6.42 9.38
CA GLU A 171 8.39 -5.09 9.90
C GLU A 171 8.07 -4.97 11.39
N ALA A 172 6.90 -5.41 11.82
CA ALA A 172 6.52 -5.39 13.24
C ALA A 172 7.44 -6.25 14.10
N GLY A 173 7.76 -7.47 13.64
CA GLY A 173 8.71 -8.32 14.33
C GLY A 173 10.11 -7.71 14.40
N ALA A 174 10.59 -7.12 13.30
CA ALA A 174 11.88 -6.43 13.25
C ALA A 174 11.92 -5.21 14.19
N ALA A 175 10.85 -4.41 14.23
CA ALA A 175 10.72 -3.26 15.12
C ALA A 175 10.85 -3.68 16.59
N ILE A 176 10.15 -4.74 17.00
CA ILE A 176 10.22 -5.26 18.37
C ILE A 176 11.63 -5.73 18.71
N LEU A 177 12.27 -6.50 17.82
CA LEU A 177 13.61 -7.04 18.05
C LEU A 177 14.66 -5.93 18.14
N PHE A 178 14.64 -4.96 17.23
CA PHE A 178 15.57 -3.84 17.28
C PHE A 178 15.28 -2.89 18.45
N GLY A 179 14.02 -2.66 18.81
CA GLY A 179 13.65 -1.91 20.01
C GLY A 179 14.22 -2.56 21.28
N ALA A 180 14.06 -3.87 21.43
CA ALA A 180 14.63 -4.61 22.55
C ALA A 180 16.16 -4.54 22.59
N LEU A 181 16.83 -4.68 21.44
CA LEU A 181 18.28 -4.55 21.33
C LEU A 181 18.76 -3.14 21.68
N SER A 182 18.03 -2.11 21.25
CA SER A 182 18.34 -0.70 21.57
C SER A 182 18.32 -0.44 23.07
N VAL A 183 17.29 -0.95 23.77
CA VAL A 183 17.17 -0.83 25.23
C VAL A 183 18.35 -1.52 25.95
N VAL A 184 18.77 -2.69 25.45
CA VAL A 184 19.91 -3.42 26.03
C VAL A 184 21.21 -2.65 25.84
N GLU A 185 21.49 -2.14 24.64
CA GLU A 185 22.73 -1.38 24.39
C GLU A 185 22.77 -0.09 25.21
N LEU A 186 21.64 0.64 25.29
CA LEU A 186 21.53 1.84 26.13
C LEU A 186 21.80 1.54 27.62
N SER A 187 21.44 0.34 28.09
CA SER A 187 21.66 -0.06 29.47
C SER A 187 23.15 -0.38 29.74
N ASN A 188 23.85 -0.95 28.76
CA ASN A 188 25.28 -1.26 28.87
C ASN A 188 26.15 0.00 28.87
N ASP A 189 25.77 1.03 28.11
CA ASP A 189 26.51 2.30 28.06
C ASP A 189 26.49 3.07 29.40
N ARG A 190 25.57 2.71 30.31
CA ARG A 190 25.39 3.37 31.62
C ARG A 190 26.10 2.65 32.78
N SER A 191 26.59 1.43 32.57
CA SER A 191 27.25 0.60 33.60
C SER A 191 28.76 0.67 33.51
#